data_AF-A0A5M8SB35-F1
#
_entry.id   AF-A0A5M8SB35-F1
#
_cell.length_a   1.000
_cell.length_b   1.000
_cell.length_c   1.000
_cell.angle_alpha   90.00
_cell.angle_beta   90.00
_cell.angle_gamma   90.00
#
_symmetry.space_group_name_H-M   'P 1'
#
loop_
_entity.id
_entity.type
_entity.pdbx_description
1 polymer ?
#
loop_
_entity_poly.entity_id
_entity_poly.type
_entity_poly.pdbx_seq_one_letter_code
_entity_poly.pdbx_strand_id
1 'polypeptide(L)' 'MEEIHDPLSEELDRLHAEHRRYAQRLEELIQKPYLSDDEQLEEVRLKKLKLHAKDLIYALERRTAVMA' A
#
# COMPACT_ATOMS: atom_id res chain seq x y z
N MET A 1 13.06 -28.92 8.26
CA MET A 1 12.28 -28.38 7.12
C MET A 1 12.62 -26.91 7.12
N GLU A 2 13.62 -26.53 6.32
CA GLU A 2 14.05 -25.14 6.22
C GLU A 2 12.98 -24.48 5.36
N GLU A 3 11.96 -23.90 5.99
CA GLU A 3 11.00 -23.07 5.28
C GLU A 3 11.81 -22.00 4.57
N ILE A 4 11.87 -22.10 3.25
CA ILE A 4 12.39 -21.04 2.40
C ILE A 4 11.38 -19.91 2.57
N HIS A 5 11.59 -19.13 3.63
CA HIS A 5 10.89 -17.90 3.89
C HIS A 5 11.36 -16.97 2.79
N ASP A 6 10.61 -16.90 1.70
CA ASP A 6 10.92 -15.98 0.61
C ASP A 6 10.71 -14.56 1.15
N PRO A 7 11.78 -13.81 1.46
CA PRO A 7 11.64 -12.49 2.07
C PRO A 7 10.87 -11.53 1.14
N LEU A 8 10.83 -11.82 -0.17
CA LEU A 8 10.06 -11.06 -1.15
C LEU A 8 8.55 -11.26 -0.97
N SER A 9 8.11 -12.49 -0.65
CA SER A 9 6.70 -12.79 -0.41
C SER A 9 6.19 -12.10 0.85
N GLU A 10 6.96 -12.15 1.94
CA GLU A 10 6.62 -11.42 3.17
C GLU A 10 6.53 -9.91 2.95
N GLU A 11 7.47 -9.34 2.20
CA GLU A 11 7.47 -7.91 1.92
C GLU A 11 6.27 -7.51 1.07
N LEU A 12 5.89 -8.33 0.08
CA LEU A 12 4.66 -8.14 -0.71
C LEU A 12 3.41 -8.16 0.18
N ASP A 13 3.30 -9.12 1.10
CA ASP A 13 2.17 -9.21 2.02
C ASP A 13 2.08 -7.98 2.94
N ARG A 14 3.23 -7.49 3.43
CA ARG A 14 3.30 -6.25 4.22
C ARG A 14 2.85 -5.04 3.41
N LEU A 15 3.37 -4.85 2.19
CA LEU A 15 2.98 -3.74 1.33
C LEU A 15 1.50 -3.80 0.95
N HIS A 16 0.95 -5.00 0.73
CA HIS A 16 -0.49 -5.19 0.53
C HIS A 16 -1.31 -4.80 1.76
N ALA A 17 -0.85 -5.15 2.96
CA ALA A 17 -1.51 -4.74 4.20
C ALA A 17 -1.49 -3.22 4.38
N GLU A 18 -0.35 -2.57 4.11
CA GLU A 18 -0.23 -1.10 4.14
C GLU A 18 -1.13 -0.43 3.10
N HIS A 19 -1.11 -0.91 1.85
CA HIS A 19 -1.97 -0.41 0.78
C HIS A 19 -3.46 -0.52 1.14
N ARG A 20 -3.90 -1.64 1.73
CA ARG A 20 -5.27 -1.81 2.22
C ARG A 20 -5.59 -0.83 3.35
N ARG A 21 -4.68 -0.64 4.31
CA ARG A 21 -4.86 0.30 5.42
C ARG A 21 -5.00 1.75 4.91
N TYR A 22 -4.15 2.16 3.97
CA TYR A 22 -4.26 3.48 3.34
C TYR A 22 -5.57 3.64 2.56
N ALA A 23 -6.01 2.60 1.85
CA ALA A 23 -7.28 2.61 1.15
C ALA A 23 -8.48 2.77 2.10
N GLN A 24 -8.50 2.03 3.21
CA GLN A 24 -9.56 2.13 4.22
C GLN A 24 -9.61 3.52 4.83
N ARG A 25 -8.46 4.09 5.21
CA ARG A 25 -8.40 5.42 5.80
C ARG A 25 -8.81 6.51 4.79
N LEU A 26 -8.44 6.34 3.53
CA LEU A 26 -8.85 7.24 2.46
C LEU A 26 -10.36 7.17 2.23
N GLU A 27 -10.95 5.98 2.28
CA GLU A 27 -12.40 5.79 2.17
C GLU A 27 -13.16 6.47 3.30
N GLU A 28 -12.69 6.35 4.55
CA GLU A 28 -13.25 7.07 5.70
C GLU A 28 -13.25 8.60 5.51
N LEU A 29 -12.22 9.15 4.86
CA LEU A 29 -12.15 10.59 4.55
C LEU A 29 -13.10 10.94 3.40
N ILE A 30 -13.12 10.17 2.31
CA ILE A 30 -13.97 10.46 1.15
C ILE A 30 -15.47 10.36 1.48
N GLN A 31 -15.85 9.53 2.46
CA GLN A 31 -17.24 9.43 2.94
C GLN A 31 -17.69 10.67 3.73
N LYS A 32 -16.77 11.52 4.18
CA LYS A 32 -17.13 12.77 4.87
C LYS A 32 -17.57 13.82 3.84
N PRO A 33 -18.74 14.46 4.03
CA PRO A 33 -19.23 15.47 3.09
C PRO A 33 -18.34 16.70 2.97
N TYR A 34 -17.65 17.06 4.06
CA TYR A 34 -16.73 18.19 4.14
C TYR A 34 -15.50 17.77 4.94
N LEU A 35 -14.33 17.98 4.37
CA LEU A 35 -13.03 17.72 5.00
C LEU A 35 -12.44 19.03 5.49
N SER A 36 -11.88 19.04 6.70
CA SER A 36 -11.03 20.13 7.16
C SER A 36 -9.73 20.21 6.33
N ASP A 37 -9.02 21.34 6.40
CA ASP A 37 -7.74 21.50 5.69
C ASP A 37 -6.73 20.41 6.05
N ASP A 38 -6.68 20.01 7.32
CA ASP A 38 -5.84 18.91 7.80
C ASP A 38 -6.26 17.57 7.18
N GLU A 39 -7.57 17.32 7.08
CA GLU A 39 -8.12 16.10 6.50
C GLU A 39 -7.89 16.04 4.98
N GLN A 40 -7.97 17.16 4.27
CA GLN A 40 -7.62 17.25 2.85
C GLN A 40 -6.13 16.99 2.61
N LEU A 41 -5.26 17.54 3.48
CA LEU A 41 -3.83 17.27 3.42
C LEU A 41 -3.56 15.78 3.65
N GLU A 42 -4.22 15.18 4.63
CA GLU A 42 -4.12 13.75 4.93
C GLU A 42 -4.65 12.90 3.75
N GLU A 43 -5.75 13.30 3.11
CA GLU A 43 -6.27 12.64 1.90
C GLU A 43 -5.23 12.61 0.78
N VAL A 44 -4.60 13.75 0.48
CA VAL A 44 -3.54 13.86 -0.52
C VAL A 44 -2.32 13.02 -0.14
N ARG A 45 -1.95 13.02 1.15
CA ARG A 45 -0.84 12.21 1.68
C ARG A 45 -1.13 10.72 1.53
N LEU A 46 -2.32 10.27 1.91
CA LEU A 46 -2.77 8.88 1.78
C LEU A 46 -2.79 8.42 0.33
N LYS A 47 -3.25 9.27 -0.61
CA LYS A 47 -3.20 8.96 -2.04
C LYS A 47 -1.77 8.75 -2.52
N LYS A 48 -0.81 9.59 -2.09
CA LYS A 48 0.61 9.43 -2.42
C LYS A 48 1.20 8.15 -1.82
N LEU A 49 0.93 7.87 -0.55
CA LEU A 49 1.39 6.64 0.12
C LEU A 49 0.82 5.39 -0.55
N LYS A 50 -0.47 5.40 -0.89
CA LYS A 50 -1.13 4.33 -1.62
C LYS A 50 -0.51 4.09 -3.00
N LEU A 51 -0.23 5.17 -3.74
CA LEU A 51 0.45 5.08 -5.03
C LEU A 51 1.86 4.49 -4.87
N HIS A 52 2.62 4.97 -3.89
CA HIS A 52 3.97 4.47 -3.61
C HIS A 52 3.97 2.98 -3.24
N ALA A 53 3.07 2.54 -2.35
CA ALA A 53 2.93 1.14 -1.99
C ALA A 53 2.59 0.27 -3.21
N LYS A 54 1.69 0.75 -4.08
CA LYS A 54 1.36 0.06 -5.35
C LYS A 54 2.57 -0.05 -6.28
N ASP A 55 3.36 1.00 -6.39
CA ASP A 55 4.55 1.01 -7.24
C ASP A 55 5.63 0.04 -6.71
N LEU A 56 5.78 -0.05 -5.38
CA LEU A 56 6.67 -1.03 -4.73
C LEU A 56 6.18 -2.47 -4.95
N ILE A 57 4.89 -2.74 -4.77
CA ILE A 57 4.28 -4.04 -5.07
C ILE A 57 4.58 -4.43 -6.51
N TYR A 58 4.30 -3.55 -7.47
CA TYR A 58 4.54 -3.84 -8.89
C TYR A 58 6.02 -4.11 -9.19
N ALA A 59 6.93 -3.34 -8.57
CA ALA A 59 8.37 -3.55 -8.73
C ALA A 59 8.83 -4.90 -8.17
N LEU A 60 8.29 -5.31 -7.02
CA LEU A 60 8.58 -6.59 -6.39
C LEU A 60 7.97 -7.75 -7.17
N GLU A 61 6.68 -7.67 -7.54
CA GLU A 61 6.02 -8.67 -8.38
C GLU A 61 6.77 -8.90 -9.68
N ARG A 62 7.19 -7.82 -10.35
CA ARG A 62 8.00 -7.91 -11.58
C ARG A 62 9.35 -8.56 -11.33
N ARG A 63 9.98 -8.30 -10.19
CA ARG A 63 11.26 -8.94 -9.82
C ARG A 63 11.06 -10.43 -9.56
N THR A 64 10.03 -10.81 -8.79
CA THR A 64 9.69 -12.21 -8.52
C THR A 64 9.36 -12.95 -9.82
N ALA A 65 8.57 -12.37 -10.71
CA ALA A 65 8.23 -12.96 -12.01
C ALA A 65 9.42 -13.12 -12.96
N VAL A 66 10.49 -12.33 -12.80
CA VAL A 66 11.74 -12.47 -13.59
C VAL A 66 12.69 -13.50 -12.97
N MET A 67 12.57 -13.79 -11.67
CA MET A 67 13.40 -14.76 -10.96
C MET A 67 12.77 -16.16 -10.86
N ALA A 68 11.47 -16.30 -11.11
CA ALA A 68 10.72 -17.55 -11.19
C ALA A 68 10.81 -18.19 -12.58
#